data_AF-A0AAE3XT81-F1
#
_entry.id   AF-A0AAE3XT81-F1
#
_cell.length_a   1.000
_cell.length_b   1.000
_cell.length_c   1.000
_cell.angle_alpha   90.00
_cell.angle_beta   90.00
_cell.angle_gamma   90.00
#
_symmetry.space_group_name_H-M   'P 1'
#
loop_
_entity.id
_entity.type
_entity.pdbx_description
1 polymer ?
#
loop_
_entity_poly.entity_id
_entity_poly.type
_entity_poly.pdbx_seq_one_letter_code
_entity_poly.pdbx_strand_id
1 'polypeptide(L)'
;MKQFFAREFIWLIAAFMIGIPSGFIFLWMLDLRTLGEQITFDESVFFTELYLVGFISGMVSVYLLRLVRASIITIANKKKES
;
A
#
# COMPACT_ATOMS: atom_id res chain seq x y z
N MET A 1 -17.23 -14.23 -14.24
CA MET A 1 -16.13 -13.35 -14.72
C MET A 1 -16.39 -11.86 -14.46
N LYS A 2 -17.45 -11.23 -15.01
CA LYS A 2 -17.72 -9.78 -14.81
C LYS A 2 -17.75 -9.32 -13.34
N GLN A 3 -18.43 -10.07 -12.47
CA GLN A 3 -18.50 -9.76 -11.03
C GLN A 3 -17.15 -9.90 -10.31
N PHE A 4 -16.27 -10.78 -10.78
CA PHE A 4 -14.93 -10.94 -10.23
C PHE A 4 -14.09 -9.70 -10.55
N PHE A 5 -14.11 -9.26 -11.81
CA PHE A 5 -13.42 -8.03 -12.22
C PHE A 5 -13.94 -6.78 -11.50
N ALA A 6 -15.26 -6.62 -11.36
CA ALA A 6 -15.83 -5.48 -10.66
C ALA A 6 -15.38 -5.42 -9.19
N ARG A 7 -15.38 -6.56 -8.50
CA ARG A 7 -14.89 -6.67 -7.12
C ARG A 7 -13.39 -6.35 -7.01
N GLU A 8 -12.59 -6.83 -7.96
CA GLU A 8 -11.15 -6.58 -7.96
C GLU A 8 -10.81 -5.12 -8.21
N PHE A 9 -11.57 -4.46 -9.08
CA PHE A 9 -11.44 -3.04 -9.35
C PHE A 9 -11.74 -2.17 -8.11
N ILE A 10 -12.74 -2.55 -7.30
CA ILE A 10 -13.02 -1.87 -6.03
C ILE A 10 -11.84 -2.01 -5.06
N TRP A 11 -11.24 -3.19 -4.97
CA TRP A 11 -10.05 -3.41 -4.14
C TRP A 11 -8.83 -2.64 -4.64
N LEU A 12 -8.69 -2.50 -5.95
CA LEU A 12 -7.63 -1.67 -6.53
C LEU A 12 -7.82 -0.21 -6.10
N ILE A 13 -9.03 0.34 -6.21
CA ILE A 13 -9.33 1.70 -5.76
C ILE A 13 -9.03 1.86 -4.26
N ALA A 14 -9.45 0.90 -3.43
CA ALA A 14 -9.15 0.92 -2.00
C ALA A 14 -7.63 0.89 -1.74
N ALA A 15 -6.88 0.07 -2.48
CA ALA A 15 -5.42 0.04 -2.39
C ALA A 15 -4.81 1.39 -2.78
N PHE A 16 -5.27 2.03 -3.85
CA PHE A 16 -4.86 3.38 -4.24
C PHE A 16 -5.11 4.40 -3.13
N MET A 17 -6.31 4.37 -2.52
CA MET A 17 -6.66 5.27 -1.42
C MET A 17 -5.77 5.08 -0.19
N ILE A 18 -5.34 3.86 0.12
CA ILE A 18 -4.42 3.55 1.22
C ILE A 18 -2.96 3.84 0.85
N GLY A 19 -2.59 3.66 -0.42
CA GLY A 19 -1.26 3.95 -0.93
C GLY A 19 -0.88 5.42 -0.71
N ILE A 20 -1.81 6.35 -0.94
CA ILE A 20 -1.56 7.80 -0.79
C ILE A 20 -1.01 8.13 0.61
N PRO A 21 -1.73 7.88 1.73
CA PRO A 21 -1.19 8.14 3.06
C PRO A 21 0.02 7.26 3.39
N SER A 22 0.11 6.04 2.85
CA SER A 22 1.28 5.17 3.04
C SER A 22 2.56 5.80 2.50
N GLY A 23 2.52 6.45 1.33
CA GLY A 23 3.68 7.17 0.79
C GLY A 23 4.18 8.28 1.72
N PHE A 24 3.25 9.06 2.30
CA PHE A 24 3.61 10.09 3.28
C PHE A 24 4.15 9.51 4.59
N ILE A 25 3.52 8.45 5.11
CA ILE A 25 4.00 7.75 6.32
C ILE A 25 5.40 7.20 6.10
N PHE A 26 5.66 6.62 4.92
CA PHE A 26 6.97 6.08 4.58
C PHE A 26 8.05 7.16 4.56
N LEU A 27 7.78 8.30 3.90
CA LEU A 27 8.69 9.45 3.91
C LEU A 27 8.91 9.98 5.33
N TRP A 28 7.84 10.11 6.11
CA TRP A 28 7.91 10.56 7.50
C TRP A 28 8.78 9.64 8.37
N MET A 29 8.68 8.33 8.17
CA MET A 29 9.45 7.34 8.91
C MET A 29 10.95 7.40 8.61
N LEU A 30 11.33 7.87 7.42
CA LEU A 30 12.73 8.02 7.03
C LEU A 30 13.37 9.31 7.57
N ASP A 31 12.58 10.23 8.13
CA ASP A 31 12.99 11.55 8.66
C ASP A 31 14.01 12.27 7.76
N LEU A 32 13.76 12.26 6.45
CA LEU A 32 14.68 12.83 5.48
C LEU A 32 14.66 14.35 5.57
N ARG A 33 15.86 14.95 5.60
CA ARG A 33 16.07 16.39 5.67
C ARG A 33 16.87 16.86 4.47
N THR A 34 16.61 18.09 4.05
CA THR A 34 17.42 18.75 3.03
C THR A 34 18.80 19.04 3.59
N LEU A 35 19.83 18.87 2.76
CA LEU A 35 21.21 19.16 3.20
C LEU A 35 21.53 20.66 3.14
N GLY A 36 20.80 21.43 2.33
CA GLY A 36 20.94 22.88 2.20
C GLY A 36 19.69 23.66 2.63
N GLU A 37 19.77 24.99 2.46
CA GLU A 37 18.66 25.92 2.73
C GLU A 37 17.46 25.74 1.79
N GLN A 38 17.67 25.16 0.61
CA GLN A 38 16.64 24.94 -0.40
C GLN A 38 16.70 23.50 -0.92
N ILE A 39 15.54 22.96 -1.28
CA ILE A 39 15.43 21.67 -1.97
C ILE A 39 16.05 21.82 -3.36
N THR A 40 17.07 21.01 -3.63
CA THR A 40 17.61 20.87 -4.97
C THR A 40 16.67 20.05 -5.86
N PHE A 41 16.81 20.19 -7.18
CA PHE A 41 16.01 19.39 -8.11
C PHE A 41 16.20 17.88 -7.90
N ASP A 42 17.45 17.47 -7.66
CA ASP A 42 17.79 16.05 -7.44
C ASP A 42 17.16 15.51 -6.14
N GLU A 43 17.17 16.28 -5.03
CA GLU A 43 16.49 15.90 -3.79
C GLU A 43 14.97 15.78 -3.98
N SER A 44 14.37 16.68 -4.78
CA SER A 44 12.93 16.63 -5.09
C SER A 44 12.55 15.36 -5.87
N VAL A 45 13.36 14.98 -6.86
CA VAL A 45 13.18 13.73 -7.60
C VAL A 45 13.32 12.53 -6.65
N PHE A 46 14.36 12.52 -5.81
CA PHE A 46 14.58 11.44 -4.84
C PHE A 46 13.42 11.28 -3.84
N PHE A 47 12.89 12.38 -3.28
CA PHE A 47 11.71 12.31 -2.40
C PHE A 47 10.47 11.79 -3.11
N THR A 48 10.30 12.15 -4.39
CA THR A 48 9.17 11.66 -5.20
C THR A 48 9.29 10.15 -5.46
N GLU A 49 10.48 9.65 -5.77
CA GLU A 49 10.73 8.21 -5.94
C GLU A 49 10.47 7.44 -4.65
N LEU A 50 10.94 7.94 -3.51
CA LEU A 50 10.68 7.34 -2.20
C LEU A 50 9.21 7.36 -1.82
N TYR A 51 8.49 8.45 -2.13
CA TYR A 51 7.05 8.51 -1.97
C TYR A 51 6.37 7.41 -2.80
N LEU A 52 6.77 7.23 -4.05
CA LEU A 52 6.22 6.18 -4.92
C LEU A 52 6.50 4.78 -4.38
N VAL A 53 7.68 4.54 -3.80
CA VAL A 53 7.99 3.28 -3.12
C VAL A 53 7.03 3.04 -1.95
N GLY A 54 6.86 4.03 -1.06
CA GLY A 54 5.92 3.95 0.07
C GLY A 54 4.46 3.80 -0.35
N PHE A 55 4.09 4.42 -1.47
CA PHE A 55 2.77 4.33 -2.08
C PHE A 55 2.51 2.91 -2.59
N ILE A 56 3.42 2.36 -3.39
CA ILE A 56 3.33 0.99 -3.93
C ILE A 56 3.37 -0.04 -2.80
N SER A 57 4.24 0.12 -1.80
CA SER A 57 4.29 -0.79 -0.64
C SER A 57 2.98 -0.79 0.14
N GLY A 58 2.34 0.38 0.29
CA GLY A 58 1.00 0.51 0.89
C GLY A 58 -0.06 -0.26 0.11
N MET A 59 -0.08 -0.10 -1.22
CA MET A 59 -0.98 -0.85 -2.10
C MET A 59 -0.77 -2.37 -1.97
N VAL A 60 0.48 -2.85 -2.02
CA VAL A 60 0.81 -4.27 -1.89
C VAL A 60 0.34 -4.81 -0.54
N SER A 61 0.52 -4.04 0.54
CA SER A 61 0.12 -4.43 1.89
C SER A 61 -1.40 -4.69 2.00
N VAL A 62 -2.24 -3.91 1.31
CA VAL A 62 -3.69 -4.15 1.27
C VAL A 62 -4.01 -5.54 0.68
N TYR A 63 -3.33 -5.93 -0.40
CA TYR A 63 -3.54 -7.23 -1.02
C TYR A 63 -2.98 -8.38 -0.17
N LEU A 64 -1.84 -8.18 0.51
CA LEU A 64 -1.31 -9.15 1.46
C LEU A 64 -2.28 -9.40 2.62
N LEU A 65 -2.82 -8.34 3.24
CA LEU A 65 -3.81 -8.47 4.30
C LEU A 65 -5.08 -9.17 3.83
N ARG A 66 -5.49 -8.95 2.57
CA ARG A 66 -6.62 -9.65 1.97
C ARG A 66 -6.36 -11.15 1.82
N LEU A 67 -5.16 -11.55 1.41
CA LEU A 67 -4.77 -12.96 1.34
C LEU A 67 -4.78 -13.59 2.74
N VAL A 68 -4.19 -12.92 3.73
CA VAL A 68 -4.21 -13.37 5.13
C VAL A 68 -5.64 -13.56 5.64
N ARG A 69 -6.51 -12.57 5.41
CA ARG A 69 -7.94 -12.67 5.77
C ARG A 69 -8.61 -13.87 5.11
N ALA A 70 -8.35 -14.10 3.83
CA ALA A 70 -8.92 -15.25 3.11
C ALA A 70 -8.46 -16.57 3.74
N SER A 71 -7.17 -16.71 4.03
CA SER A 71 -6.60 -17.89 4.70
C SER A 71 -7.23 -18.14 6.06
N ILE A 72 -7.39 -17.10 6.89
CA ILE A 72 -8.01 -17.21 8.21
C ILE A 72 -9.46 -17.71 8.09
N ILE A 73 -10.24 -17.14 7.17
CA ILE A 73 -11.64 -17.54 6.96
C ILE A 73 -11.73 -19.00 6.51
N THR A 74 -10.88 -19.43 5.58
CA THR A 74 -10.85 -20.83 5.10
C THR A 74 -10.55 -21.80 6.25
N ILE A 75 -9.57 -21.49 7.09
CA ILE A 75 -9.23 -22.33 8.25
C ILE A 75 -10.39 -22.38 9.25
N ALA A 76 -11.00 -21.22 9.56
CA ALA A 76 -12.10 -21.13 10.51
C ALA A 76 -13.33 -21.94 10.08
N ASN A 77 -13.66 -21.93 8.78
CA ASN A 77 -14.78 -22.70 8.26
C ASN A 77 -14.53 -24.22 8.32
N LYS A 78 -13.31 -24.66 7.98
CA LYS A 78 -12.93 -26.08 8.08
C LYS A 78 -13.04 -26.63 9.51
N LYS A 79 -12.80 -25.79 10.53
CA LYS A 79 -12.95 -26.17 11.94
C LYS A 79 -14.41 -26.34 12.39
N LYS A 80 -15.37 -25.70 11.73
CA LYS A 80 -16.80 -25.83 12.07
C LYS A 80 -17.45 -27.12 11.53
N GLU A 81 -16.82 -27.75 10.55
CA GLU A 81 -17.32 -28.97 9.89
C GLU A 81 -16.73 -30.26 10.49
N SER A 82 -15.80 -30.14 11.44
CA SER A 82 -15.17 -31.23 12.19
C SER A 82 -15.67 -31.29 13.62
#